data_AF-A0A8J8NM48-F1
#
_entry.id   AF-A0A8J8NM48-F1
#
_cell.length_a   1.000
_cell.length_b   1.000
_cell.length_c   1.000
_cell.angle_alpha   90.00
_cell.angle_beta   90.00
_cell.angle_gamma   90.00
#
_symmetry.space_group_name_H-M   'P 1'
#
loop_
_entity.id
_entity.type
_entity.pdbx_description
1 polymer ?
#
loop_
_entity_poly.entity_id
_entity_poly.type
_entity_poly.pdbx_seq_one_letter_code
_entity_poly.pdbx_strand_id
1 'polypeptide(L)'
;METDKNPVLFLTGVLLLLIQDISFLLTVFLNPGIPPRDMSIHSEAYINKLIRSHLYCNICKVVYREGQEQTEHCPDCGFCIEGLDHHCPWSSKCIGSGNMTAFKFFLGSTVILMIYLFTGGMLVVAAS
;
A
#
# COMPACT_ATOMS: atom_id res chain seq x y z
N MET A 1 7.88 37.81 -6.68
CA MET A 1 6.57 37.52 -7.32
C MET A 1 6.82 37.13 -8.79
N GLU A 2 7.79 36.24 -9.03
CA GLU A 2 8.27 35.84 -10.36
C GLU A 2 7.70 34.47 -10.79
N THR A 3 7.14 33.72 -9.83
CA THR A 3 6.62 32.36 -10.02
C THR A 3 5.38 32.31 -10.91
N ASP A 4 4.63 33.41 -11.03
CA ASP A 4 3.45 33.51 -11.90
C ASP A 4 3.78 33.55 -13.40
N LYS A 5 5.06 33.72 -13.77
CA LYS A 5 5.46 33.84 -15.18
C LYS A 5 5.66 32.52 -15.91
N ASN A 6 5.69 31.38 -15.21
CA ASN A 6 5.85 30.06 -15.84
C ASN A 6 4.64 29.15 -15.57
N PRO A 7 3.55 29.31 -16.33
CA PRO A 7 2.34 28.50 -16.16
C PRO A 7 2.63 27.01 -16.39
N VAL A 8 3.63 26.66 -17.19
CA VAL A 8 4.03 25.26 -17.42
C VAL A 8 4.57 24.64 -16.13
N LEU A 9 5.44 25.35 -15.42
CA LEU A 9 5.97 24.88 -14.14
C LEU A 9 4.80 24.64 -13.17
N PHE A 10 3.97 25.65 -12.92
CA PHE A 10 2.82 25.54 -12.03
C PHE A 10 1.89 24.37 -12.38
N LEU A 11 1.45 24.27 -13.64
CA LEU A 11 0.56 23.20 -14.11
C LEU A 11 1.21 21.81 -13.97
N THR A 12 2.52 21.70 -14.22
CA THR A 12 3.27 20.45 -14.01
C THR A 12 3.27 20.06 -12.54
N GLY A 13 3.50 21.01 -11.64
CA GLY A 13 3.46 20.77 -10.19
C GLY A 13 2.08 20.30 -9.72
N VAL A 14 1.01 20.95 -10.18
CA VAL A 14 -0.38 20.53 -9.89
C VAL A 14 -0.64 19.11 -10.40
N LEU A 15 -0.21 18.78 -11.62
CA LEU A 15 -0.39 17.44 -12.18
C LEU A 15 0.35 16.37 -11.34
N LEU A 16 1.60 16.62 -10.96
CA LEU A 16 2.38 15.69 -10.13
C LEU A 16 1.74 15.47 -8.76
N LEU A 17 1.22 16.54 -8.15
CA LEU A 17 0.47 16.47 -6.89
C LEU A 17 -0.79 15.62 -7.04
N LEU A 18 -1.59 15.85 -8.09
CA LEU A 18 -2.79 15.05 -8.34
C LEU A 18 -2.47 13.56 -8.55
N ILE A 19 -1.39 13.25 -9.27
CA ILE A 19 -0.95 11.85 -9.46
C ILE A 19 -0.54 11.22 -8.12
N GLN A 20 0.19 11.96 -7.27
CA GLN A 20 0.57 11.49 -5.94
C GLN A 20 -0.68 11.26 -5.07
N ASP A 21 -1.60 12.21 -5.03
CA ASP A 21 -2.80 12.10 -4.19
C ASP A 21 -3.69 10.96 -4.66
N ILE A 22 -3.89 10.79 -5.97
CA ILE A 22 -4.66 9.68 -6.52
C ILE A 22 -4.00 8.34 -6.19
N SER A 23 -2.67 8.20 -6.36
CA SER A 23 -1.98 6.95 -6.04
C SER A 23 -1.98 6.64 -4.53
N PHE A 24 -1.90 7.67 -3.68
CA PHE A 24 -2.10 7.54 -2.24
C PHE A 24 -3.53 7.07 -1.94
N LEU A 25 -4.55 7.75 -2.45
CA LEU A 25 -5.96 7.40 -2.28
C LEU A 25 -6.22 5.94 -2.69
N LEU A 26 -5.69 5.50 -3.83
CA LEU A 26 -5.76 4.10 -4.25
C LEU A 26 -5.13 3.17 -3.21
N THR A 27 -3.95 3.50 -2.67
CA THR A 27 -3.31 2.70 -1.62
C THR A 27 -4.19 2.56 -0.37
N VAL A 28 -4.83 3.65 0.07
CA VAL A 28 -5.67 3.65 1.28
C VAL A 28 -7.05 3.02 1.07
N PHE A 29 -7.62 3.08 -0.14
CA PHE A 29 -8.97 2.56 -0.38
C PHE A 29 -9.00 1.16 -0.99
N LEU A 30 -7.96 0.72 -1.70
CA LEU A 30 -7.91 -0.64 -2.23
C LEU A 30 -7.84 -1.66 -1.09
N ASN A 31 -8.45 -2.83 -1.33
CA ASN A 31 -8.32 -3.95 -0.40
C ASN A 31 -6.84 -4.40 -0.40
N PRO A 32 -6.15 -4.46 0.76
CA PRO A 32 -4.74 -4.83 0.82
C PRO A 32 -4.48 -6.31 0.50
N GLY A 33 -5.54 -7.12 0.32
CA GLY A 33 -5.45 -8.56 0.08
C GLY A 33 -6.10 -9.36 1.21
N ILE A 34 -7.21 -8.90 1.80
CA ILE A 34 -7.94 -9.67 2.81
C ILE A 34 -8.55 -10.92 2.14
N PRO A 35 -8.13 -12.14 2.52
CA PRO A 35 -8.64 -13.36 1.92
C PRO A 35 -10.11 -13.57 2.32
N PRO A 36 -10.92 -14.20 1.45
CA PRO A 36 -12.28 -14.58 1.81
C PRO A 36 -12.25 -15.60 2.96
N ARG A 37 -13.22 -15.51 3.87
CA ARG A 37 -13.38 -16.51 4.93
C ARG A 37 -13.84 -17.84 4.33
N ASP A 38 -13.07 -18.89 4.58
CA ASP A 38 -13.52 -20.25 4.30
C ASP A 38 -14.49 -20.69 5.40
N MET A 39 -15.74 -20.92 5.03
CA MET A 39 -16.81 -21.38 5.94
C MET A 39 -16.96 -22.90 5.95
N SER A 40 -16.12 -23.64 5.22
CA SER A 40 -16.24 -25.09 5.21
C SER A 40 -15.94 -25.69 6.58
N ILE A 41 -16.75 -26.68 6.96
CA ILE A 41 -16.59 -27.40 8.23
C ILE A 41 -15.39 -28.33 8.07
N HIS A 42 -14.29 -27.95 8.72
CA HIS A 42 -13.07 -28.72 8.75
C HIS A 42 -13.01 -29.59 10.01
N SER A 43 -12.54 -30.83 9.89
CA SER A 43 -12.29 -31.67 11.07
C SER A 43 -11.12 -31.14 11.90
N GLU A 44 -11.13 -31.37 13.21
CA GLU A 44 -10.03 -31.02 14.11
C GLU A 44 -8.69 -31.57 13.65
N ALA A 45 -8.67 -32.80 13.10
CA ALA A 45 -7.46 -33.40 12.56
C ALA A 45 -6.91 -32.62 11.35
N TYR A 46 -7.79 -32.10 10.49
CA TYR A 46 -7.41 -31.28 9.34
C TYR A 46 -6.89 -29.90 9.77
N ILE A 47 -7.58 -29.22 10.70
CA ILE A 47 -7.12 -27.94 11.24
C ILE A 47 -5.74 -28.08 11.89
N ASN A 48 -5.52 -29.13 12.70
CA ASN A 48 -4.22 -29.38 13.31
C ASN A 48 -3.11 -29.64 12.28
N LYS A 49 -3.44 -30.28 11.15
CA LYS A 49 -2.50 -30.41 10.03
C LYS A 49 -2.12 -29.04 9.46
N LEU A 50 -3.10 -28.18 9.19
CA LEU A 50 -2.85 -26.85 8.64
C LEU A 50 -2.06 -25.95 9.58
N ILE A 51 -2.33 -26.01 10.89
CA ILE A 51 -1.56 -25.28 11.92
C ILE A 51 -0.08 -25.69 11.87
N ARG A 52 0.20 -27.01 11.81
CA ARG A 52 1.58 -27.52 11.70
C ARG A 52 2.27 -27.10 10.41
N SER A 53 1.49 -26.88 9.35
CA SER A 53 1.98 -26.41 8.06
C SER A 53 2.02 -24.88 7.94
N HIS A 54 1.68 -24.12 8.99
CA HIS A 54 1.56 -22.66 8.96
C HIS A 54 0.55 -22.12 7.92
N LEU A 55 -0.48 -22.91 7.60
CA LEU A 55 -1.53 -22.59 6.63
C LEU A 55 -2.87 -22.24 7.29
N TYR A 56 -2.84 -21.82 8.56
CA TYR A 56 -4.05 -21.53 9.30
C TYR A 56 -3.84 -20.41 10.31
N CYS A 57 -4.73 -19.43 10.29
CA CYS A 57 -4.83 -18.43 11.35
C CYS A 57 -5.79 -18.91 12.44
N ASN A 58 -5.29 -19.10 13.66
CA ASN A 58 -6.11 -19.43 14.82
C ASN A 58 -6.99 -18.27 15.32
N ILE A 59 -6.65 -17.02 14.98
CA ILE A 59 -7.38 -15.81 15.38
C ILE A 59 -8.54 -15.55 14.41
N CYS A 60 -8.23 -15.36 13.12
CA CYS A 60 -9.22 -15.09 12.08
C CYS A 60 -9.99 -16.33 11.63
N LYS A 61 -9.53 -17.53 12.00
CA LYS A 61 -10.09 -18.83 11.56
C LYS A 61 -10.07 -18.98 10.04
N VAL A 62 -9.01 -18.50 9.40
CA VAL A 62 -8.82 -18.55 7.95
C VAL A 62 -7.77 -19.59 7.59
N VAL A 63 -8.07 -20.44 6.60
CA VAL A 63 -7.13 -21.35 5.96
C VAL A 63 -6.40 -20.59 4.86
N TYR A 64 -5.07 -20.62 4.88
CA TYR A 64 -4.24 -20.06 3.82
C TYR A 64 -4.13 -21.08 2.68
N ARG A 65 -4.22 -20.63 1.42
CA ARG A 65 -4.10 -21.53 0.29
C ARG A 65 -2.62 -21.83 0.03
N GLU A 66 -2.30 -23.10 -0.16
CA GLU A 66 -0.98 -23.51 -0.62
C GLU A 66 -0.69 -22.89 -2.01
N GLY A 67 0.46 -22.23 -2.15
CA GLY A 67 0.90 -21.61 -3.39
C GLY A 67 0.47 -20.16 -3.63
N GLN A 68 -0.28 -19.54 -2.71
CA GLN A 68 -0.45 -18.08 -2.70
C GLN A 68 0.73 -17.39 -2.01
N GLU A 69 0.86 -16.07 -2.21
CA GLU A 69 1.78 -15.25 -1.42
C GLU A 69 1.50 -15.42 0.08
N GLN A 70 2.56 -15.38 0.89
CA GLN A 70 2.46 -15.67 2.32
C GLN A 70 1.40 -14.77 2.96
N THR A 71 0.36 -15.41 3.50
CA THR A 71 -0.76 -14.74 4.15
C THR A 71 -0.47 -14.69 5.64
N GLU A 72 -0.51 -13.48 6.21
CA GLU A 72 -0.14 -13.26 7.60
C GLU A 72 -1.19 -12.44 8.33
N HIS A 73 -1.34 -12.70 9.62
CA HIS A 73 -2.26 -11.94 10.48
C HIS A 73 -1.60 -10.66 10.93
N CYS A 74 -2.17 -9.50 10.59
CA CYS A 74 -1.76 -8.21 11.13
C CYS A 74 -2.49 -7.95 12.46
N PRO A 75 -1.78 -7.86 13.61
CA PRO A 75 -2.42 -7.61 14.90
C PRO A 75 -3.09 -6.23 14.98
N ASP A 76 -2.49 -5.22 14.34
CA ASP A 76 -3.01 -3.84 14.35
C ASP A 76 -4.33 -3.71 13.60
N CYS A 77 -4.46 -4.41 12.47
CA CYS A 77 -5.68 -4.41 11.67
C CYS A 77 -6.72 -5.46 12.13
N GLY A 78 -6.28 -6.54 12.78
CA GLY A 78 -7.15 -7.66 13.16
C GLY A 78 -7.58 -8.57 12.00
N PHE A 79 -6.90 -8.49 10.85
CA PHE A 79 -7.20 -9.28 9.65
C PHE A 79 -5.94 -9.97 9.11
N CYS A 80 -6.14 -11.13 8.48
CA CYS A 80 -5.14 -11.74 7.62
C CYS A 80 -5.03 -10.98 6.30
N ILE A 81 -3.81 -10.78 5.82
CA ILE A 81 -3.52 -10.08 4.56
C ILE A 81 -2.65 -11.01 3.70
N GLU A 82 -3.08 -11.27 2.47
CA GLU A 82 -2.31 -11.99 1.45
C GLU A 82 -1.09 -11.15 1.02
N GLY A 83 0.10 -11.76 1.00
CA GLY A 83 1.35 -11.08 0.64
C GLY A 83 1.63 -9.87 1.52
N LEU A 84 1.41 -10.00 2.83
CA LEU A 84 1.64 -8.92 3.78
C LEU A 84 3.09 -8.46 3.71
N ASP A 85 3.30 -7.17 3.45
CA ASP A 85 4.61 -6.53 3.54
C ASP A 85 4.77 -5.87 4.92
N HIS A 86 3.86 -4.95 5.27
CA HIS A 86 3.84 -4.33 6.59
C HIS A 86 2.50 -3.65 6.92
N HIS A 87 2.28 -3.35 8.20
CA HIS A 87 1.30 -2.36 8.61
C HIS A 87 1.96 -0.97 8.52
N CYS A 88 1.46 -0.10 7.65
CA CYS A 88 2.01 1.23 7.45
C CYS A 88 1.35 2.24 8.41
N PRO A 89 2.11 2.83 9.36
CA PRO A 89 1.56 3.81 10.30
C PRO A 89 1.10 5.09 9.59
N TRP A 90 1.70 5.41 8.43
CA TRP A 90 1.43 6.64 7.69
C TRP A 90 0.10 6.60 6.95
N SER A 91 -0.29 5.43 6.44
CA SER A 91 -1.58 5.22 5.80
C SER A 91 -2.62 4.61 6.75
N SER A 92 -2.23 4.28 7.98
CA SER A 92 -3.03 3.54 8.96
C SER A 92 -3.64 2.26 8.36
N LYS A 93 -2.87 1.57 7.50
CA LYS A 93 -3.35 0.44 6.71
C LYS A 93 -2.22 -0.54 6.39
N CYS A 94 -2.58 -1.82 6.24
CA CYS A 94 -1.67 -2.82 5.69
C CYS A 94 -1.33 -2.53 4.23
N ILE A 95 -0.07 -2.74 3.90
CA ILE A 95 0.43 -2.90 2.53
C ILE A 95 0.58 -4.39 2.29
N GLY A 96 -0.13 -4.90 1.29
CA GLY A 96 -0.11 -6.29 0.89
C GLY A 96 -0.29 -6.44 -0.61
N SER A 97 -0.45 -7.67 -1.08
CA SER A 97 -0.53 -7.99 -2.51
C SER A 97 -1.60 -7.16 -3.24
N GLY A 98 -2.73 -6.90 -2.59
CA GLY A 98 -3.88 -6.21 -3.18
C GLY A 98 -3.71 -4.69 -3.40
N ASN A 99 -2.75 -4.05 -2.72
CA ASN A 99 -2.48 -2.61 -2.88
C ASN A 99 -0.99 -2.28 -3.13
N MET A 100 -0.12 -3.29 -3.23
CA MET A 100 1.33 -3.12 -3.43
C MET A 100 1.67 -2.27 -4.66
N THR A 101 0.97 -2.47 -5.78
CA THR A 101 1.22 -1.70 -7.00
C THR A 101 0.91 -0.21 -6.79
N ALA A 102 -0.23 0.12 -6.19
CA ALA A 102 -0.60 1.50 -5.88
C ALA A 102 0.41 2.16 -4.92
N PHE A 103 0.85 1.41 -3.90
CA PHE A 103 1.85 1.89 -2.94
C PHE A 103 3.19 2.20 -3.61
N LYS A 104 3.67 1.33 -4.51
CA LYS A 104 4.89 1.57 -5.29
C LYS A 104 4.79 2.82 -6.17
N PHE A 105 3.64 3.03 -6.81
CA PHE A 105 3.39 4.25 -7.58
C PHE A 105 3.41 5.50 -6.70
N PHE A 106 2.77 5.44 -5.52
CA PHE A 106 2.77 6.53 -4.56
C PHE A 106 4.19 6.91 -4.10
N LEU A 107 5.02 5.93 -3.74
CA LEU A 107 6.41 6.18 -3.36
C LEU A 107 7.21 6.80 -4.52
N GLY A 108 7.06 6.25 -5.72
CA GLY A 108 7.71 6.76 -6.92
C GLY A 108 7.30 8.20 -7.26
N SER A 109 6.00 8.51 -7.24
CA SER A 109 5.50 9.87 -7.48
C SER A 109 5.94 10.84 -6.40
N THR A 110 6.04 10.40 -5.15
CA THR A 110 6.55 11.23 -4.03
C THR A 110 8.00 11.62 -4.27
N VAL A 111 8.87 10.67 -4.66
CA VAL A 111 10.28 10.97 -4.98
C VAL A 111 10.39 11.96 -6.15
N ILE A 112 9.60 11.75 -7.20
CA ILE A 112 9.57 12.65 -8.37
C ILE A 112 9.13 14.06 -7.96
N LEU A 113 8.07 14.18 -7.16
CA LEU A 113 7.60 15.47 -6.67
C LEU A 113 8.67 16.17 -5.82
N MET A 114 9.35 15.44 -4.93
CA MET A 114 10.44 16.00 -4.11
C MET A 114 11.59 16.55 -4.96
N ILE A 115 12.03 15.80 -5.97
CA ILE A 115 13.07 16.26 -6.90
C ILE A 115 12.60 17.50 -7.66
N TYR A 116 11.36 17.49 -8.14
CA TYR A 116 10.76 18.61 -8.86
C TYR A 116 10.69 19.88 -8.01
N LEU A 117 10.22 19.78 -6.76
CA LEU A 117 10.14 20.92 -5.83
C LEU A 117 11.53 21.44 -5.46
N PHE A 118 12.49 20.55 -5.21
CA PHE A 118 13.87 20.94 -4.90
C PHE A 118 14.52 21.68 -6.06
N THR A 119 14.49 21.10 -7.26
CA THR A 119 15.09 21.71 -8.46
C THR A 119 14.39 23.00 -8.88
N GLY A 120 13.05 23.02 -8.86
CA GLY A 120 12.27 24.23 -9.12
C GLY A 120 12.55 25.33 -8.11
N GLY A 121 12.65 24.99 -6.82
CA GLY A 121 13.03 25.93 -5.77
C GLY A 121 14.43 26.52 -5.97
N MET A 122 15.43 25.68 -6.28
CA MET A 122 16.79 26.14 -6.55
C MET A 122 16.86 27.06 -7.78
N LEU A 123 16.09 26.77 -8.84
CA LEU A 123 16.00 27.64 -10.02
C LEU A 123 15.41 29.00 -9.69
N VAL A 124 14.35 29.05 -8.87
CA VAL A 124 13.73 30.31 -8.43
C VAL A 124 14.71 31.14 -7.60
N VAL A 125 15.42 30.50 -6.66
CA VAL A 125 16.43 31.17 -5.82
C VAL A 125 17.62 31.67 -6.64
N ALA A 126 18.07 30.91 -7.66
CA ALA A 126 19.15 31.34 -8.54
C ALA A 126 18.75 32.49 -9.49
N ALA A 127 17.45 32.67 -9.74
CA ALA A 127 16.90 33.71 -10.61
C ALA A 127 16.49 34.99 -9.86
N SER A 128 16.51 34.98 -8.52
CA SER A 128 16.23 36.12 -7.64
C SER A 128 17.51 36.79 -7.16
#